data_AF-A0A953NA69-F1
#
_entry.id   AF-A0A953NA69-F1
#
_cell.length_a   1.000
_cell.length_b   1.000
_cell.length_c   1.000
_cell.angle_alpha   90.00
_cell.angle_beta   90.00
_cell.angle_gamma   90.00
#
_symmetry.space_group_name_H-M   'P 1'
#
loop_
_entity.id
_entity.type
_entity.pdbx_description
1 polymer ?
#
loop_
_entity_poly.entity_id
_entity_poly.type
_entity_poly.pdbx_seq_one_letter_code
_entity_poly.pdbx_strand_id
1 'polypeptide(L)'
;MPELTDARKAEIALEEIYRAEIQPIKKIGTLAADADSVGRRFIKFFNSNLGIWLLSSVILSGMATFLQREHAKSVAKAVNRLQIESTKFNVSDRVEELRFFLRNANTNAECAKALETLFRTGYPNPGHTGGSSVYSLVYAIYPLLANPHDEVIKDALETIRKMEHKYMELKGLEAGASPPANTKEGLYAQLDHLQSLQLVPAKLKD
;
A
#
# COMPACT_ATOMS: atom_id res chain seq x y z
N MET A 1 25.13 -1.95 85.81
CA MET A 1 24.05 -2.05 84.81
C MET A 1 22.98 -2.96 85.40
N PRO A 2 21.73 -2.53 85.64
CA PRO A 2 20.71 -3.47 86.08
C PRO A 2 20.25 -4.28 84.86
N GLU A 3 20.33 -5.61 84.96
CA GLU A 3 19.83 -6.52 83.93
C GLU A 3 18.30 -6.43 83.86
N LEU A 4 17.78 -6.35 82.63
CA LEU A 4 16.34 -6.42 82.39
C LEU A 4 15.84 -7.83 82.74
N THR A 5 14.84 -7.90 83.63
CA THR A 5 14.10 -9.14 83.93
C THR A 5 13.38 -9.63 82.67
N ASP A 6 13.32 -10.95 82.49
CA ASP A 6 12.83 -11.56 81.24
C ASP A 6 11.40 -11.18 80.87
N ALA A 7 10.56 -10.87 81.87
CA ALA A 7 9.21 -10.34 81.67
C ALA A 7 9.20 -8.99 80.92
N ARG A 8 10.17 -8.11 81.20
CA ARG A 8 10.26 -6.78 80.59
C ARG A 8 10.81 -6.85 79.16
N LYS A 9 11.68 -7.84 78.89
CA LYS A 9 12.13 -8.14 77.51
C LYS A 9 10.99 -8.68 76.66
N ALA A 10 10.14 -9.53 77.23
CA ALA A 10 8.98 -10.08 76.54
C ALA A 10 7.94 -8.99 76.18
N GLU A 11 7.71 -8.03 77.08
CA GLU A 11 6.82 -6.88 76.83
C GLU A 11 7.35 -5.97 75.70
N ILE A 12 8.65 -5.66 75.72
CA ILE A 12 9.29 -4.86 74.66
C ILE A 12 9.24 -5.58 73.31
N ALA A 13 9.48 -6.90 73.29
CA ALA A 13 9.37 -7.70 72.07
C ALA A 13 7.93 -7.71 71.53
N LEU A 14 6.93 -7.77 72.41
CA LEU A 14 5.52 -7.72 72.00
C LEU A 14 5.14 -6.35 71.43
N GLU A 15 5.66 -5.27 72.01
CA GLU A 15 5.44 -3.91 71.50
C GLU A 15 6.17 -3.67 70.17
N GLU A 16 7.36 -4.23 69.98
CA GLU A 16 8.08 -4.20 68.71
C GLU A 16 7.36 -5.01 67.62
N ILE A 17 6.82 -6.19 67.94
CA ILE A 17 5.98 -6.97 67.02
C ILE A 17 4.73 -6.16 66.64
N TYR A 18 4.05 -5.55 67.61
CA TYR A 18 2.88 -4.70 67.36
C TYR A 18 3.20 -3.47 66.50
N ARG A 19 4.35 -2.81 66.74
CA ARG A 19 4.81 -1.69 65.91
C ARG A 19 5.22 -2.13 64.50
N ALA A 20 5.86 -3.30 64.38
CA ALA A 20 6.24 -3.88 63.10
C ALA A 20 5.03 -4.30 62.25
N GLU A 21 3.93 -4.69 62.88
CA GLU A 21 2.69 -5.10 62.22
C GLU A 21 1.83 -3.90 61.78
N ILE A 22 1.82 -2.80 62.56
CA ILE A 22 0.99 -1.62 62.27
C ILE A 22 1.60 -0.68 61.22
N GLN A 23 2.94 -0.54 61.17
CA GLN A 23 3.59 0.31 60.18
C GLN A 23 3.32 -0.06 58.70
N PRO A 24 3.35 -1.33 58.28
CA PRO A 24 3.04 -1.70 56.90
C PRO A 24 1.57 -1.42 56.56
N ILE A 25 0.64 -1.64 57.51
CA ILE A 25 -0.79 -1.36 57.31
C ILE A 25 -1.04 0.15 57.12
N LYS A 26 -0.37 1.01 57.88
CA LYS A 26 -0.44 2.47 57.69
C LYS A 26 0.12 2.91 56.34
N LYS A 27 1.24 2.34 55.88
CA LYS A 27 1.83 2.65 54.56
C LYS A 27 0.94 2.23 53.39
N ILE A 28 0.25 1.09 53.50
CA ILE A 28 -0.71 0.63 52.49
C ILE A 28 -1.94 1.55 52.45
N GLY A 29 -2.45 1.97 53.60
CA GLY A 29 -3.54 2.94 53.69
C GLY A 29 -3.21 4.30 53.08
N THR A 30 -1.98 4.80 53.24
CA THR A 30 -1.53 6.06 52.62
C THR A 30 -1.34 5.95 51.10
N LEU A 31 -0.81 4.82 50.61
CA LEU A 31 -0.64 4.59 49.16
C LEU A 31 -1.99 4.46 48.44
N ALA A 32 -2.96 3.79 49.07
CA ALA A 32 -4.32 3.70 48.56
C ALA A 32 -5.00 5.09 48.54
N ALA A 33 -4.84 5.89 49.60
CA ALA A 33 -5.38 7.25 49.67
C ALA A 33 -4.76 8.19 48.62
N ASP A 34 -3.45 8.07 48.35
CA ASP A 34 -2.76 8.88 47.35
C ASP A 34 -3.18 8.51 45.92
N ALA A 35 -3.33 7.23 45.58
CA ALA A 35 -3.82 6.78 44.28
C ALA A 35 -5.24 7.31 43.98
N ASP A 36 -6.10 7.28 44.99
CA ASP A 36 -7.48 7.76 44.93
C ASP A 36 -7.55 9.30 44.86
N SER A 37 -6.49 10.00 45.29
CA SER A 37 -6.36 11.46 45.19
C SER A 37 -5.87 11.91 43.80
N VAL A 38 -4.99 11.13 43.16
CA VAL A 38 -4.48 11.40 41.82
C VAL A 38 -5.59 11.22 40.78
N GLY A 39 -6.34 10.12 40.85
CA GLY A 39 -7.51 9.90 39.97
C GLY A 39 -8.57 11.01 40.10
N ARG A 40 -8.88 11.44 41.33
CA ARG A 40 -9.79 12.58 41.57
C ARG A 40 -9.25 13.91 41.06
N ARG A 41 -7.93 14.14 41.11
CA ARG A 41 -7.30 15.35 40.53
C ARG A 41 -7.36 15.34 39.01
N PHE A 42 -7.16 14.19 38.35
CA PHE A 42 -7.37 14.05 36.91
C PHE A 42 -8.82 14.33 36.52
N ILE A 43 -9.79 13.76 37.24
CA ILE A 43 -11.22 14.00 36.99
C ILE A 43 -11.57 15.48 37.21
N LYS A 44 -11.08 16.11 38.30
CA LYS A 44 -11.30 17.55 38.55
C LYS A 44 -10.64 18.45 37.51
N PHE A 45 -9.48 18.06 36.98
CA PHE A 45 -8.80 18.80 35.94
C PHE A 45 -9.61 18.83 34.64
N PHE A 46 -10.11 17.67 34.17
CA PHE A 46 -10.97 17.60 32.98
C PHE A 46 -12.35 18.24 33.16
N ASN A 47 -12.81 18.40 34.41
CA ASN A 47 -14.05 19.10 34.76
C ASN A 47 -13.83 20.61 35.05
N SER A 48 -12.64 21.15 34.76
CA SER A 48 -12.31 22.57 34.92
C SER A 48 -12.28 23.29 33.56
N ASN A 49 -12.51 24.61 33.53
CA ASN A 49 -12.48 25.40 32.30
C ASN A 49 -11.16 25.25 31.51
N LEU A 50 -10.02 25.07 32.19
CA LEU A 50 -8.72 24.82 31.56
C LEU A 50 -8.61 23.40 30.97
N GLY A 51 -9.14 22.38 31.66
CA GLY A 51 -9.15 21.02 31.14
C GLY A 51 -10.12 20.83 29.99
N ILE A 52 -11.29 21.47 30.03
CA ILE A 52 -12.25 21.50 28.91
C ILE A 52 -11.63 22.22 27.70
N TRP A 53 -10.89 23.31 27.93
CA TRP A 53 -10.19 24.04 26.87
C TRP A 53 -9.07 23.21 26.22
N LEU A 54 -8.23 22.53 27.03
CA LEU A 54 -7.20 21.62 26.53
C LEU A 54 -7.79 20.38 25.85
N LEU A 55 -8.85 19.81 26.40
CA LEU A 55 -9.58 18.69 25.81
C LEU A 55 -10.16 19.09 24.45
N SER A 56 -10.71 20.30 24.35
CA SER A 56 -11.19 20.86 23.08
C SER A 56 -10.05 21.01 22.06
N SER A 57 -8.86 21.45 22.49
CA SER A 57 -7.69 21.58 21.61
C SER A 57 -7.18 20.23 21.09
N VAL A 58 -7.13 19.19 21.93
CA VAL A 58 -6.73 17.83 21.54
C VAL A 58 -7.78 17.17 20.65
N ILE A 59 -9.07 17.36 20.92
CA ILE A 59 -10.16 16.83 20.09
C ILE A 59 -10.17 17.54 18.72
N LEU A 60 -10.08 18.87 18.67
CA LEU A 60 -10.04 19.61 17.40
C LEU A 60 -8.78 19.26 16.59
N SER A 61 -7.61 19.17 17.21
CA SER A 61 -6.36 18.79 16.52
C SER A 61 -6.38 17.33 16.07
N GLY A 62 -6.91 16.42 16.89
CA GLY A 62 -7.12 15.01 16.54
C GLY A 62 -8.13 14.83 15.40
N MET A 63 -9.24 15.56 15.42
CA MET A 63 -10.24 15.53 14.34
C MET A 63 -9.71 16.18 13.06
N ALA A 64 -8.98 17.29 13.15
CA ALA A 64 -8.39 17.93 11.97
C ALA A 64 -7.34 17.03 11.31
N THR A 65 -6.48 16.38 12.10
CA THR A 65 -5.50 15.42 11.56
C THR A 65 -6.18 14.17 11.00
N PHE A 66 -7.25 13.68 11.62
CA PHE A 66 -8.05 12.60 11.07
C PHE A 66 -8.71 12.98 9.73
N LEU A 67 -9.37 14.13 9.66
CA LEU A 67 -9.99 14.65 8.44
C LEU A 67 -8.95 14.89 7.34
N GLN A 68 -7.79 15.46 7.67
CA GLN A 68 -6.69 15.63 6.71
C GLN A 68 -6.18 14.29 6.19
N ARG A 69 -6.09 13.26 7.04
CA ARG A 69 -5.71 11.90 6.61
C ARG A 69 -6.76 11.29 5.70
N GLU A 70 -8.04 11.42 6.01
CA GLU A 70 -9.13 10.93 5.15
C GLU A 70 -9.18 11.67 3.81
N HIS A 71 -9.02 13.00 3.82
CA HIS A 71 -8.88 13.78 2.60
C HIS A 71 -7.67 13.34 1.77
N ALA A 72 -6.49 13.18 2.38
CA ALA A 72 -5.29 12.72 1.69
C ALA A 72 -5.48 11.32 1.06
N LYS A 73 -6.14 10.40 1.77
CA LYS A 73 -6.51 9.08 1.22
C LYS A 73 -7.46 9.21 0.03
N SER A 74 -8.49 10.05 0.12
CA SER A 74 -9.44 10.26 -0.99
C SER A 74 -8.77 10.83 -2.24
N VAL A 75 -7.84 11.77 -2.08
CA VAL A 75 -7.07 12.37 -3.18
C VAL A 75 -6.13 11.33 -3.77
N ALA A 76 -5.40 10.58 -2.94
CA ALA A 76 -4.53 9.50 -3.42
C ALA A 76 -5.32 8.44 -4.21
N LYS A 77 -6.51 8.07 -3.74
CA LYS A 77 -7.39 7.13 -4.46
C LYS A 77 -7.85 7.68 -5.81
N ALA A 78 -8.22 8.96 -5.88
CA ALA A 78 -8.60 9.60 -7.12
C ALA A 78 -7.44 9.68 -8.13
N VAL A 79 -6.23 10.02 -7.66
CA VAL A 79 -5.01 10.05 -8.49
C VAL A 79 -4.65 8.65 -8.99
N ASN A 80 -4.69 7.63 -8.12
CA ASN A 80 -4.43 6.24 -8.52
C ASN A 80 -5.42 5.77 -9.59
N ARG A 81 -6.70 6.12 -9.43
CA ARG A 81 -7.73 5.81 -10.43
C ARG A 81 -7.43 6.46 -11.78
N LEU A 82 -7.03 7.73 -11.78
CA LEU A 82 -6.67 8.45 -13.00
C LEU A 82 -5.43 7.82 -13.68
N GLN A 83 -4.41 7.44 -12.91
CA GLN A 83 -3.22 6.78 -13.42
C GLN A 83 -3.53 5.40 -14.02
N ILE A 84 -4.40 4.62 -13.38
CA ILE A 84 -4.87 3.33 -13.89
C ILE A 84 -5.62 3.52 -15.22
N GLU A 85 -6.57 4.44 -15.30
CA GLU A 85 -7.35 4.68 -16.51
C GLU A 85 -6.49 5.21 -17.66
N SER A 86 -5.57 6.14 -17.37
CA SER A 86 -4.58 6.63 -18.35
C SER A 86 -3.71 5.49 -18.89
N THR A 87 -3.27 4.59 -18.01
CA THR A 87 -2.48 3.42 -18.42
C THR A 87 -3.27 2.49 -19.31
N LYS A 88 -4.53 2.19 -18.97
CA LYS A 88 -5.42 1.36 -19.83
C LYS A 88 -5.59 1.97 -21.21
N PHE A 89 -5.84 3.28 -21.29
CA PHE A 89 -5.96 3.98 -22.55
C PHE A 89 -4.68 3.84 -23.39
N ASN A 90 -3.52 4.10 -22.78
CA ASN A 90 -2.24 3.98 -23.47
C ASN A 90 -1.93 2.55 -23.94
N VAL A 91 -2.33 1.53 -23.17
CA VAL A 91 -2.18 0.13 -23.58
C VAL A 91 -3.12 -0.20 -24.74
N SER A 92 -4.37 0.25 -24.69
CA SER A 92 -5.35 0.04 -25.76
C SER A 92 -4.92 0.68 -27.07
N ASP A 93 -4.50 1.95 -27.02
CA ASP A 93 -4.04 2.72 -28.18
C ASP A 93 -2.88 2.00 -28.91
N ARG A 94 -1.94 1.45 -28.14
CA ARG A 94 -0.81 0.69 -28.71
C ARG A 94 -1.20 -0.66 -29.29
N VAL A 95 -2.17 -1.34 -28.70
CA VAL A 95 -2.70 -2.57 -29.29
C VAL A 95 -3.37 -2.27 -30.63
N GLU A 96 -4.10 -1.16 -30.73
CA GLU A 96 -4.69 -0.72 -31.98
C GLU A 96 -3.64 -0.31 -33.01
N GLU A 97 -2.61 0.44 -32.60
CA GLU A 97 -1.48 0.81 -33.44
C GLU A 97 -0.74 -0.43 -33.97
N LEU A 98 -0.46 -1.40 -33.11
CA LEU A 98 0.12 -2.68 -33.52
C LEU A 98 -0.78 -3.43 -34.49
N ARG A 99 -2.10 -3.50 -34.22
CA ARG A 99 -3.08 -4.16 -35.10
C ARG A 99 -3.07 -3.54 -36.50
N PHE A 100 -2.98 -2.21 -36.57
CA PHE A 100 -2.87 -1.47 -37.83
C PHE A 100 -1.59 -1.82 -38.58
N PHE A 101 -0.43 -1.81 -37.92
CA PHE A 101 0.84 -2.12 -38.58
C PHE A 101 0.95 -3.59 -39.01
N LEU A 102 0.48 -4.53 -38.19
CA LEU A 102 0.44 -5.96 -38.53
C LEU A 102 -0.43 -6.26 -39.74
N ARG A 103 -1.52 -5.50 -39.93
CA ARG A 103 -2.41 -5.66 -41.09
C ARG A 103 -1.65 -5.46 -42.40
N ASN A 104 -0.74 -4.48 -42.42
CA ASN A 104 -0.02 -4.09 -43.62
C ASN A 104 1.35 -4.78 -43.77
N ALA A 105 1.84 -5.49 -42.75
CA ALA A 105 3.17 -6.11 -42.74
C ALA A 105 3.22 -7.40 -43.58
N ASN A 106 3.99 -7.47 -44.66
CA ASN A 106 4.09 -8.65 -45.52
C ASN A 106 5.37 -9.45 -45.30
N THR A 107 6.33 -8.89 -44.57
CA THR A 107 7.66 -9.46 -44.33
C THR A 107 7.95 -9.66 -42.84
N ASN A 108 8.94 -10.50 -42.53
CA ASN A 108 9.44 -10.69 -41.15
C ASN A 108 9.86 -9.36 -40.51
N ALA A 109 10.58 -8.52 -41.27
CA ALA A 109 11.04 -7.22 -40.78
C ALA A 109 9.90 -6.26 -40.47
N GLU A 110 8.86 -6.22 -41.31
CA GLU A 110 7.68 -5.39 -41.05
C GLU A 110 6.87 -5.88 -39.85
N CYS A 111 6.73 -7.20 -39.66
CA CYS A 111 6.09 -7.76 -38.48
C CYS A 111 6.89 -7.47 -37.20
N ALA A 112 8.22 -7.59 -37.26
CA ALA A 112 9.09 -7.23 -36.14
C ALA A 112 9.03 -5.73 -35.83
N LYS A 113 9.02 -4.87 -36.85
CA LYS A 113 8.88 -3.42 -36.70
C LYS A 113 7.52 -3.03 -36.12
N ALA A 114 6.46 -3.73 -36.51
CA ALA A 114 5.15 -3.55 -35.91
C ALA A 114 5.20 -3.87 -34.40
N LEU A 115 5.78 -5.00 -34.00
CA LEU A 115 5.92 -5.37 -32.58
C LEU A 115 6.79 -4.40 -31.78
N GLU A 116 7.73 -3.69 -32.42
CA GLU A 116 8.56 -2.69 -31.75
C GLU A 116 7.73 -1.55 -31.12
N THR A 117 6.52 -1.25 -31.62
CA THR A 117 5.64 -0.22 -31.03
C THR A 117 5.15 -0.57 -29.62
N LEU A 118 5.08 -1.86 -29.28
CA LEU A 118 4.78 -2.29 -27.92
C LEU A 118 5.94 -2.03 -26.95
N PHE A 119 7.18 -2.12 -27.44
CA PHE A 119 8.39 -2.15 -26.61
C PHE A 119 9.14 -0.83 -26.57
N ARG A 120 8.93 0.05 -27.55
CA ARG A 120 9.58 1.35 -27.70
C ARG A 120 8.53 2.43 -27.91
N THR A 121 8.68 3.59 -27.25
CA THR A 121 8.01 4.81 -27.73
C THR A 121 8.92 6.00 -27.89
N GLY A 122 8.56 6.82 -28.88
CA GLY A 122 9.01 8.19 -29.05
C GLY A 122 8.06 9.24 -28.46
N TYR A 123 6.95 8.84 -27.82
CA TYR A 123 5.99 9.78 -27.20
C TYR A 123 6.30 10.00 -25.70
N PRO A 124 6.53 11.26 -25.27
CA PRO A 124 6.69 11.60 -23.87
C PRO A 124 5.35 11.51 -23.14
N ASN A 125 5.28 10.65 -22.12
CA ASN A 125 4.14 10.58 -21.21
C ASN A 125 4.36 11.62 -20.08
N PRO A 126 3.41 12.54 -19.80
CA PRO A 126 3.54 13.50 -18.71
C PRO A 126 3.56 12.77 -17.35
N GLY A 127 4.77 12.46 -16.87
CA GLY A 127 5.03 11.70 -15.65
C GLY A 127 6.06 10.58 -15.80
N HIS A 128 6.40 10.18 -17.03
CA HIS A 128 7.45 9.19 -17.31
C HIS A 128 8.42 9.76 -18.36
N THR A 129 9.55 10.28 -17.89
CA THR A 129 10.64 10.82 -18.72
C THR A 129 11.39 9.67 -19.38
N GLY A 130 10.92 9.26 -20.56
CA GLY A 130 11.50 8.17 -21.35
C GLY A 130 10.39 7.25 -21.81
N GLY A 131 10.31 7.02 -23.12
CA GLY A 131 9.28 6.21 -23.73
C GLY A 131 9.01 4.92 -22.94
N SER A 132 7.80 4.80 -22.42
CA SER A 132 7.41 3.64 -21.61
C SER A 132 7.04 2.50 -22.54
N SER A 133 7.49 1.28 -22.31
CA SER A 133 6.97 0.09 -22.99
C SER A 133 5.60 -0.28 -22.42
N VAL A 134 4.80 -1.08 -23.14
CA VAL A 134 3.56 -1.67 -22.58
C VAL A 134 3.88 -2.46 -21.31
N TYR A 135 5.05 -3.10 -21.27
CA TYR A 135 5.57 -3.76 -20.08
C TYR A 135 5.71 -2.77 -18.91
N SER A 136 6.41 -1.64 -19.07
CA SER A 136 6.56 -0.67 -17.99
C SER A 136 5.23 -0.02 -17.56
N LEU A 137 4.30 0.15 -18.50
CA LEU A 137 2.95 0.67 -18.21
C LEU A 137 2.17 -0.30 -17.32
N VAL A 138 2.14 -1.59 -17.67
CA VAL A 138 1.48 -2.64 -16.88
C VAL A 138 2.17 -2.82 -15.52
N TYR A 139 3.51 -2.74 -15.44
CA TYR A 139 4.22 -2.77 -14.16
C TYR A 139 3.96 -1.55 -13.28
N ALA A 140 3.84 -0.35 -13.87
CA ALA A 140 3.63 0.89 -13.11
C ALA A 140 2.30 0.89 -12.34
N ILE A 141 1.28 0.18 -12.84
CA ILE A 141 -0.01 0.06 -12.16
C ILE A 141 -0.04 -1.06 -11.12
N TYR A 142 0.88 -2.02 -11.13
CA TYR A 142 0.93 -3.13 -10.18
C TYR A 142 0.79 -2.71 -8.69
N PRO A 143 1.56 -1.73 -8.17
CA PRO A 143 1.42 -1.29 -6.78
C PRO A 143 0.15 -0.45 -6.51
N LEU A 144 -0.51 0.06 -7.54
CA LEU A 144 -1.73 0.86 -7.42
C LEU A 144 -2.99 -0.01 -7.30
N LEU A 145 -2.84 -1.33 -7.51
CA LEU A 145 -3.94 -2.27 -7.54
C LEU A 145 -4.25 -2.79 -6.13
N ALA A 146 -5.54 -2.96 -5.86
CA ALA A 146 -6.02 -3.42 -4.57
C ALA A 146 -5.54 -4.85 -4.23
N ASN A 147 -5.22 -5.65 -5.25
CA ASN A 147 -4.67 -6.99 -5.10
C ASN A 147 -3.36 -7.10 -5.89
N PRO A 148 -2.18 -7.12 -5.23
CA PRO A 148 -0.90 -7.31 -5.92
C PRO A 148 -0.76 -8.71 -6.52
N HIS A 149 -1.61 -9.68 -6.21
CA HIS A 149 -1.58 -11.01 -6.83
C HIS A 149 -2.57 -11.18 -7.99
N ASP A 150 -3.07 -10.08 -8.56
CA ASP A 150 -4.03 -10.12 -9.65
C ASP A 150 -3.49 -10.94 -10.85
N GLU A 151 -4.18 -12.05 -11.13
CA GLU A 151 -3.85 -12.95 -12.24
C GLU A 151 -3.95 -12.23 -13.58
N VAL A 152 -4.82 -11.22 -13.68
CA VAL A 152 -4.97 -10.39 -14.89
C VAL A 152 -3.67 -9.69 -15.27
N ILE A 153 -2.94 -9.17 -14.28
CA ILE A 153 -1.66 -8.49 -14.54
C ILE A 153 -0.61 -9.51 -14.96
N LYS A 154 -0.56 -10.66 -14.27
CA LYS A 154 0.39 -11.73 -14.60
C LYS A 154 0.16 -12.23 -16.02
N ASP A 155 -1.11 -12.44 -16.39
CA ASP A 155 -1.52 -12.87 -17.72
C ASP A 155 -1.18 -11.82 -18.78
N ALA A 156 -1.37 -10.54 -18.48
CA ALA A 156 -0.97 -9.45 -19.36
C ALA A 156 0.55 -9.43 -19.58
N LEU A 157 1.34 -9.53 -18.51
CA LEU A 157 2.80 -9.57 -18.58
C LEU A 157 3.31 -10.81 -19.32
N GLU A 158 2.70 -11.97 -19.09
CA GLU A 158 3.04 -13.19 -19.81
C GLU A 158 2.69 -13.07 -21.30
N THR A 159 1.56 -12.46 -21.63
CA THR A 159 1.16 -12.20 -23.02
C THR A 159 2.16 -11.28 -23.72
N ILE A 160 2.55 -10.17 -23.07
CA ILE A 160 3.57 -9.25 -23.58
C ILE A 160 4.91 -9.99 -23.78
N ARG A 161 5.28 -10.88 -22.86
CA ARG A 161 6.50 -11.70 -22.97
C ARG A 161 6.44 -12.67 -24.14
N LYS A 162 5.29 -13.31 -24.38
CA LYS A 162 5.09 -14.18 -25.56
C LYS A 162 5.25 -13.38 -26.86
N MET A 163 4.73 -12.15 -26.91
CA MET A 163 4.92 -11.25 -28.05
C MET A 163 6.39 -10.84 -28.21
N GLU A 164 7.12 -10.61 -27.11
CA GLU A 164 8.56 -10.28 -27.15
C GLU A 164 9.39 -11.46 -27.68
N HIS A 165 9.12 -12.68 -27.23
CA HIS A 165 9.76 -13.86 -27.79
C HIS A 165 9.49 -13.97 -29.29
N LYS A 166 8.25 -13.73 -29.73
CA LYS A 166 7.90 -13.76 -31.16
C LYS A 166 8.61 -12.67 -31.97
N TYR A 167 8.78 -11.49 -31.38
CA TYR A 167 9.59 -10.42 -31.95
C TYR A 167 11.04 -10.84 -32.16
N MET A 168 11.65 -11.50 -31.17
CA MET A 168 13.03 -11.99 -31.27
C MET A 168 13.18 -13.09 -32.31
N GLU A 169 12.20 -14.01 -32.41
CA GLU A 169 12.15 -15.00 -33.48
C GLU A 169 12.13 -14.34 -34.86
N LEU A 170 11.22 -13.38 -35.08
CA LEU A 170 11.07 -12.69 -36.36
C LEU A 170 12.33 -11.90 -36.75
N LYS A 171 13.04 -11.33 -35.78
CA LYS A 171 14.34 -10.66 -36.01
C LYS A 171 15.45 -11.63 -36.41
N GLY A 172 15.37 -12.89 -35.98
CA GLY A 172 16.33 -13.93 -36.35
C GLY A 172 16.09 -14.52 -37.74
N LEU A 173 14.95 -14.23 -38.36
CA LEU A 173 14.60 -14.70 -39.70
C LEU A 173 15.07 -13.73 -40.79
N GLU A 174 15.09 -14.22 -42.03
CA GLU A 174 15.42 -13.38 -43.18
C GLU A 174 14.39 -12.24 -43.33
N ALA A 175 14.90 -11.00 -43.31
CA ALA A 175 14.10 -9.78 -43.21
C ALA A 175 13.03 -9.64 -44.30
N GLY A 176 13.38 -9.95 -45.56
CA GLY A 176 12.50 -9.81 -46.72
C GLY A 176 11.59 -11.02 -46.97
N ALA A 177 11.79 -12.11 -46.25
CA ALA A 177 10.95 -13.29 -46.38
C ALA A 177 9.56 -13.05 -45.76
N SER A 178 8.56 -13.74 -46.31
CA SER A 178 7.21 -13.74 -45.73
C SER A 178 7.25 -14.37 -44.33
N PRO A 179 6.47 -13.86 -43.37
CA PRO A 179 6.42 -14.44 -42.05
C PRO A 179 5.93 -15.89 -42.08
N PRO A 180 6.40 -16.74 -41.15
CA PRO A 180 5.93 -18.13 -41.05
C PRO A 180 4.41 -18.19 -40.99
N ALA A 181 3.83 -19.27 -41.54
CA ALA A 181 2.38 -19.48 -41.51
C ALA A 181 1.82 -19.31 -40.09
N ASN A 182 0.63 -18.71 -40.00
CA ASN A 182 -0.10 -18.44 -38.75
C ASN A 182 0.59 -17.45 -37.78
N THR A 183 1.73 -16.83 -38.16
CA THR A 183 2.39 -15.82 -37.31
C THR A 183 1.45 -14.67 -36.98
N LYS A 184 0.81 -14.09 -38.00
CA LYS A 184 -0.11 -12.97 -37.81
C LYS A 184 -1.34 -13.37 -37.00
N GLU A 185 -1.90 -14.54 -37.26
CA GLU A 185 -3.05 -15.07 -36.51
C GLU A 185 -2.72 -15.26 -35.02
N GLY A 186 -1.54 -15.83 -34.72
CA GLY A 186 -1.06 -15.97 -33.34
C GLY A 186 -0.84 -14.62 -32.64
N LEU A 187 -0.29 -13.63 -33.36
CA LEU A 187 -0.14 -12.27 -32.83
C LEU A 187 -1.49 -11.59 -32.59
N TYR A 188 -2.47 -11.74 -33.50
CA TYR A 188 -3.82 -11.23 -33.28
C TYR A 188 -4.52 -11.90 -32.09
N ALA A 189 -4.38 -13.22 -31.93
CA ALA A 189 -4.93 -13.92 -30.77
C ALA A 189 -4.34 -13.40 -29.45
N GLN A 190 -3.04 -13.11 -29.42
CA GLN A 190 -2.39 -12.50 -28.25
C GLN A 190 -2.86 -11.06 -28.01
N LEU A 191 -3.14 -10.28 -29.07
CA LEU A 191 -3.70 -8.92 -28.94
C LEU A 191 -5.14 -8.94 -28.43
N ASP A 192 -5.96 -9.84 -28.95
CA ASP A 192 -7.34 -10.05 -28.51
C ASP A 192 -7.37 -10.46 -27.04
N HIS A 193 -6.46 -11.35 -26.62
CA HIS A 193 -6.29 -11.72 -25.22
C HIS A 193 -5.95 -10.48 -24.36
N LEU A 194 -4.97 -9.68 -24.77
CA LEU A 194 -4.56 -8.49 -24.02
C LEU A 194 -5.68 -7.44 -23.89
N GLN A 195 -6.52 -7.28 -24.92
CA GLN A 195 -7.72 -6.43 -24.85
C GLN A 195 -8.81 -7.01 -23.93
N SER A 196 -8.99 -8.33 -23.96
CA SER A 196 -9.99 -9.02 -23.14
C SER A 196 -9.70 -8.96 -21.64
N LEU A 197 -8.43 -8.80 -21.26
CA LEU A 197 -7.99 -8.80 -19.88
C LEU A 197 -8.52 -7.61 -19.06
N GLN A 198 -9.14 -6.59 -19.67
CA GLN A 198 -9.77 -5.44 -19.00
C GLN A 198 -9.02 -5.08 -17.70
N LEU A 199 -7.77 -4.61 -17.82
CA LEU A 199 -6.67 -4.62 -16.83
C LEU A 199 -6.95 -4.16 -15.37
N VAL A 200 -8.20 -3.90 -14.96
CA VAL A 200 -8.71 -3.90 -13.56
C VAL A 200 -10.18 -4.36 -13.47
N PRO A 201 -10.56 -5.27 -12.55
CA PRO A 201 -11.95 -5.63 -12.24
C PRO A 201 -12.72 -4.57 -11.42
N ALA A 202 -14.05 -4.56 -11.56
CA ALA A 202 -14.97 -3.64 -10.90
C ALA A 202 -15.08 -3.89 -9.39
N LYS A 203 -14.17 -3.29 -8.59
CA LYS A 203 -14.46 -2.73 -7.24
C LYS A 203 -13.22 -2.02 -6.69
N LEU A 204 -13.12 -0.72 -6.99
CA LEU A 204 -12.37 0.20 -6.13
C LEU A 204 -13.28 0.48 -4.93
N LYS A 205 -13.22 -0.36 -3.87
CA LYS A 205 -13.97 -0.13 -2.63
C LYS A 205 -13.77 1.30 -2.14
N ASP A 206 -14.89 2.00 -1.95
CA ASP A 206 -15.01 3.32 -1.29
C ASP A 206 -14.17 3.44 -0.03
#